data_AF-A0A0F9MFL0-F1
#
_entry.id   AF-A0A0F9MFL0-F1
#
_cell.length_a   1.000
_cell.length_b   1.000
_cell.length_c   1.000
_cell.angle_alpha   90.00
_cell.angle_beta   90.00
_cell.angle_gamma   90.00
#
_symmetry.space_group_name_H-M   'P 1'
#
loop_
_entity.id
_entity.type
_entity.pdbx_description
1 polymer ?
#
loop_
_entity_poly.entity_id
_entity_poly.type
_entity_poly.pdbx_seq_one_letter_code
_entity_poly.pdbx_strand_id
1 'polypeptide(L)' 'MKFTMTRDKASKWRWKLTAANGEIVCASSQGFSRKLDCEINCELTFDGLKQNKGNWHTYRESE' A
#
# COMPACT_ATOMS: atom_id res chain seq x y z
N MET A 1 3.08 -0.34 -13.82
CA MET A 1 2.87 -0.07 -12.38
C MET A 1 4.22 -0.11 -11.69
N LYS A 2 4.49 0.80 -10.74
CA LYS A 2 5.78 0.92 -10.05
C LYS A 2 5.58 0.81 -8.54
N PHE A 3 6.37 -0.04 -7.91
CA PHE A 3 6.45 -0.18 -6.47
C PHE A 3 7.53 0.73 -5.94
N THR A 4 7.19 1.56 -4.96
CA THR A 4 8.17 2.39 -4.27
C THR A 4 8.04 2.16 -2.79
N MET A 5 9.15 1.78 -2.14
CA MET A 5 9.22 1.68 -0.70
C MET A 5 10.08 2.82 -0.16
N THR A 6 9.54 3.56 0.79
CA THR A 6 10.18 4.71 1.41
C THR A 6 10.26 4.50 2.91
N ARG A 7 11.30 5.07 3.53
CA ARG A 7 11.43 5.13 4.99
C ARG A 7 11.19 6.56 5.44
N ASP A 8 10.19 6.75 6.28
CA ASP A 8 9.85 8.06 6.84
C ASP A 8 10.84 8.49 7.93
N LYS A 9 10.80 9.78 8.28
CA LYS A 9 11.57 10.38 9.39
C LYS A 9 11.36 9.66 10.73
N ALA A 10 10.21 9.03 10.93
CA ALA A 10 9.89 8.21 12.10
C ALA A 10 10.49 6.79 12.07
N SER A 11 11.43 6.51 11.14
CA SER A 11 12.00 5.17 10.92
C SER A 11 10.97 4.10 10.58
N LYS A 12 9.85 4.50 9.98
CA LYS A 12 8.80 3.59 9.52
C LYS A 12 8.92 3.36 8.02
N TRP A 13 8.74 2.12 7.60
CA TRP A 13 8.65 1.69 6.22
C TRP A 13 7.23 1.86 5.71
N ARG A 14 7.10 2.44 4.53
CA ARG A 14 5.84 2.54 3.79
C ARG A 14 6.08 2.12 2.36
N TRP A 15 5.09 1.44 1.79
CA TRP A 15 5.06 1.10 0.38
C TRP A 15 3.95 1.89 -0.32
N LYS A 16 4.18 2.22 -1.58
CA LYS A 16 3.20 2.84 -2.47
C LYS A 16 3.28 2.23 -3.87
N LEU A 17 2.12 2.13 -4.50
CA LEU A 17 1.92 1.67 -5.85
C LEU A 17 1.50 2.83 -6.73
N THR A 18 2.30 3.09 -7.76
CA THR A 18 1.99 4.11 -8.75
C THR A 18 1.62 3.42 -10.07
N ALA A 19 0.48 3.79 -10.65
CA ALA A 19 0.09 3.35 -11.98
C ALA A 19 1.00 3.94 -13.06
N ALA A 20 0.89 3.43 -14.28
CA ALA A 20 1.68 3.94 -15.41
C ALA A 20 1.34 5.39 -15.75
N ASN A 21 0.14 5.85 -15.39
CA ASN A 21 -0.32 7.24 -15.54
C ASN A 21 0.21 8.18 -14.44
N GLY A 22 1.00 7.69 -13.48
CA GLY A 22 1.56 8.49 -12.39
C GLY A 22 0.66 8.62 -11.15
N GLU A 23 -0.57 8.09 -11.19
CA GLU A 23 -1.48 8.13 -10.03
C GLU A 23 -1.14 7.05 -9.00
N ILE A 24 -1.35 7.37 -7.72
CA ILE A 24 -1.17 6.40 -6.63
C ILE A 24 -2.45 5.55 -6.55
N VAL A 25 -2.31 4.26 -6.85
CA VAL A 25 -3.44 3.31 -6.85
C VAL A 25 -3.63 2.69 -5.47
N CYS A 26 -2.53 2.41 -4.78
CA CYS A 26 -2.54 1.84 -3.43
C CYS A 26 -1.36 2.40 -2.63
N ALA A 27 -1.56 2.60 -1.34
CA ALA A 27 -0.51 2.98 -0.41
C ALA A 27 -0.73 2.29 0.93
N SER A 28 0.36 2.10 1.65
CA SER A 28 0.27 1.58 3.01
C SER A 28 -0.29 2.65 3.96
N SER A 29 -1.41 2.34 4.61
CA SER A 29 -2.03 3.19 5.63
C SER A 29 -1.16 3.25 6.91
N GLN A 30 -0.50 2.16 7.26
CA GLN A 30 0.32 2.04 8.46
C GLN A 30 1.82 2.10 8.16
N GLY A 31 2.59 2.74 9.04
CA GLY A 31 4.05 2.70 8.97
C GLY A 31 4.60 1.46 9.69
N PHE A 32 5.39 0.63 9.01
CA PHE A 32 5.98 -0.58 9.58
C PHE A 32 7.35 -0.32 10.20
N SER A 33 7.66 -0.92 11.35
CA SER A 33 9.01 -0.79 11.94
C SER A 33 10.06 -1.61 11.20
N ARG A 34 9.65 -2.73 10.57
CA ARG A 34 10.54 -3.64 9.84
C ARG A 34 10.24 -3.62 8.35
N LYS A 35 11.29 -3.77 7.54
CA LYS A 35 11.18 -3.89 6.08
C LYS A 35 10.39 -5.14 5.68
N LEU A 36 10.62 -6.26 6.36
CA LEU A 36 9.94 -7.53 6.09
C LEU A 36 8.42 -7.41 6.27
N ASP A 37 7.95 -6.81 7.35
CA ASP A 37 6.52 -6.60 7.60
C ASP A 37 5.88 -5.73 6.49
N CYS A 38 6.61 -4.72 6.03
CA CYS A 38 6.20 -3.86 4.91
C CYS A 38 6.11 -4.64 3.58
N GLU A 39 7.04 -5.55 3.34
CA GLU A 39 7.09 -6.38 2.13
C GLU A 39 5.96 -7.41 2.11
N ILE A 40 5.73 -8.11 3.24
CA ILE A 40 4.62 -9.05 3.40
C ILE A 40 3.27 -8.34 3.23
N ASN A 41 3.09 -7.17 3.86
CA ASN A 41 1.84 -6.41 3.73
C ASN A 41 1.60 -5.95 2.29
N CYS A 42 2.67 -5.53 1.59
CA CYS A 42 2.62 -5.22 0.17
C CYS A 42 2.12 -6.46 -0.59
N GLU A 43 2.86 -7.57 -0.54
CA GLU A 43 2.53 -8.82 -1.27
C GLU A 43 1.08 -9.29 -1.04
N LEU A 44 0.63 -9.37 0.21
CA LEU A 44 -0.74 -9.77 0.55
C LEU A 44 -1.79 -8.84 -0.07
N THR A 45 -1.53 -7.53 -0.09
CA THR A 45 -2.45 -6.57 -0.72
C THR A 45 -2.55 -6.81 -2.22
N PHE A 46 -1.42 -7.05 -2.90
CA PHE A 46 -1.43 -7.34 -4.34
C PHE A 46 -2.08 -8.66 -4.69
N ASP A 47 -1.83 -9.70 -3.90
CA ASP A 47 -2.46 -10.99 -4.14
C ASP A 47 -3.96 -10.92 -3.88
N GLY A 48 -4.41 -10.11 -2.91
CA GLY A 48 -5.81 -9.76 -2.73
C GLY A 48 -6.40 -9.03 -3.95
N LEU A 49 -5.69 -8.03 -4.49
CA LEU A 49 -6.11 -7.30 -5.69
C LEU A 49 -6.23 -8.21 -6.92
N LYS A 50 -5.26 -9.10 -7.14
CA LYS A 50 -5.28 -10.07 -8.25
C LYS A 50 -6.46 -11.04 -8.15
N GLN A 51 -6.83 -11.42 -6.92
CA GLN A 51 -7.90 -12.38 -6.70
C GLN A 51 -9.30 -11.78 -6.88
N ASN A 52 -9.44 -10.46 -7.06
CA ASN A 52 -10.72 -9.76 -7.26
C ASN A 52 -11.85 -10.26 -6.34
N LYS A 53 -11.54 -10.55 -5.07
CA LYS A 53 -12.52 -11.00 -4.07
C LYS A 53 -13.25 -9.81 -3.44
N GLY A 54 -13.79 -8.96 -4.31
CA GLY A 54 -15.11 -8.33 -4.25
C GLY A 54 -15.71 -7.72 -2.97
N ASN A 55 -14.97 -7.45 -1.89
CA ASN A 55 -15.51 -6.71 -0.73
C ASN A 55 -14.80 -5.37 -0.55
N TRP A 56 -15.11 -4.44 -1.45
CA TRP A 56 -14.63 -3.06 -1.36
C TRP A 56 -15.46 -2.30 -0.33
N HIS A 57 -14.83 -1.87 0.75
CA HIS A 57 -15.42 -0.89 1.64
C HIS A 57 -14.92 0.49 1.23
N THR A 58 -15.82 1.32 0.71
CA THR A 58 -15.55 2.73 0.40
C THR A 58 -15.85 3.54 1.65
N TYR A 59 -14.81 4.11 2.25
CA TYR A 59 -14.94 5.08 3.34
C TYR A 59 -14.72 6.47 2.77
N ARG A 60 -15.63 7.39 3.06
CA ARG A 60 -15.46 8.82 2.83
C ARG A 60 -15.20 9.43 4.19
N GLU A 61 -13.99 9.95 4.42
CA GLU A 61 -13.74 10.80 5.58
C GLU A 61 -14.69 12.01 5.47
N SER A 62 -15.64 12.11 6.40
CA SER A 62 -16.51 13.28 6.56
C SER A 62 -15.69 14.40 7.22
N GLU A 63 -15.73 15.59 6.61
CA GLU A 63 -15.13 16.84 7.11
C GLU A 63 -15.52 17.18 8.56
#